data_AF-A0A9D1NMZ1-F1
#
_entry.id   AF-A0A9D1NMZ1-F1
#
_cell.length_a   1.000
_cell.length_b   1.000
_cell.length_c   1.000
_cell.angle_alpha   90.00
_cell.angle_beta   90.00
_cell.angle_gamma   90.00
#
_symmetry.space_group_name_H-M   'P 1'
#
loop_
_entity.id
_entity.type
_entity.pdbx_description
1 polymer ?
#
loop_
_entity_poly.entity_id
_entity_poly.type
_entity_poly.pdbx_seq_one_letter_code
_entity_poly.pdbx_strand_id
1 'polypeptide(L)'
;MKRLAVALLAILACGLCHALSYSNAYLSPRNKERARRDSTQYIILHTTEGEAKPSLRKLSKNGEAHYCVDRDGKVYRIVDRSRVAYHCGVSMWRGRRNLDDVSIGIEVVGYHDRALTSKQYAALRALVLELQQIYGVKDANVMPHAQVAYGTPNRWHPRSHRGRKRCGMGYATPAVRKLLGLSERWLSDPDVKAKRLVVGDAYLAQVLYAKNGDSLLPYRLPTAKAKAKPAPEAAGPRTYVIQKGQTAWDVARDAYNAAGTTYVFPSGARLTGDKIKNWEGIVAGTKVILGVADAEGSPVQTLAKGAHPRSLVGEAVFAADTWYVRPTGGCVQGSKLNAKTLAAMPPGTQILVGYARGGPVTSRRLPSQICPTQWDAPDTFYLIPGKTLQPSGDIDMRRVPPGTFVFYRN
;
A
#
# COMPACT_ATOMS: atom_id res chain seq x y z
N MET A 1 -30.41 -57.61 -40.77
CA MET A 1 -29.89 -57.79 -39.39
C MET A 1 -28.37 -57.65 -39.47
N LYS A 2 -27.61 -56.75 -38.84
CA LYS A 2 -27.76 -55.95 -37.61
C LYS A 2 -27.04 -54.61 -37.83
N ARG A 3 -27.63 -53.52 -37.31
CA ARG A 3 -27.02 -52.18 -37.24
C ARG A 3 -25.97 -52.20 -36.12
N LEU A 4 -24.72 -51.84 -36.38
CA LEU A 4 -23.76 -51.51 -35.34
C LEU A 4 -23.83 -49.99 -35.09
N ALA A 5 -24.40 -49.61 -33.96
CA ALA A 5 -24.33 -48.26 -33.45
C ALA A 5 -22.93 -48.04 -32.86
N VAL A 6 -22.16 -47.12 -33.45
CA VAL A 6 -20.96 -46.59 -32.81
C VAL A 6 -21.42 -45.49 -31.86
N ALA A 7 -21.50 -45.80 -30.58
CA ALA A 7 -21.68 -44.80 -29.54
C ALA A 7 -20.38 -43.98 -29.43
N LEU A 8 -20.39 -42.74 -29.93
CA LEU A 8 -19.37 -41.75 -29.61
C LEU A 8 -19.50 -41.43 -28.12
N LEU A 9 -18.62 -42.00 -27.30
CA LEU A 9 -18.43 -41.57 -25.92
C LEU A 9 -17.74 -40.19 -25.96
N ALA A 10 -18.54 -39.12 -26.00
CA ALA A 10 -18.04 -37.79 -25.75
C ALA A 10 -17.59 -37.73 -24.28
N ILE A 11 -16.29 -37.96 -24.05
CA ILE A 11 -15.66 -37.63 -22.78
C ILE A 11 -15.73 -36.10 -22.68
N LEU A 12 -16.78 -35.61 -22.02
CA LEU A 12 -16.81 -34.25 -21.50
C LEU A 12 -15.60 -34.16 -20.57
N ALA A 13 -14.52 -33.54 -21.04
CA ALA A 13 -13.47 -33.05 -20.17
C ALA A 13 -14.08 -31.91 -19.35
N CYS A 14 -14.87 -32.26 -18.34
CA CYS A 14 -15.24 -31.38 -17.26
C CYS A 14 -13.92 -31.07 -16.55
N GLY A 15 -13.29 -29.97 -16.94
CA GLY A 15 -12.09 -29.49 -16.27
C GLY A 15 -12.42 -29.40 -14.79
N LEU A 16 -11.68 -30.13 -13.96
CA LEU A 16 -11.80 -30.07 -12.51
C LEU A 16 -11.69 -28.60 -12.09
N CYS A 17 -12.84 -27.97 -11.90
CA CYS A 17 -12.95 -26.70 -11.21
C CYS A 17 -12.60 -27.01 -9.76
N HIS A 18 -11.31 -26.98 -9.43
CA HIS A 18 -10.90 -27.01 -8.04
C HIS A 18 -11.61 -25.85 -7.36
N ALA A 19 -12.54 -26.17 -6.46
CA ALA A 19 -13.21 -25.17 -5.65
C ALA A 19 -12.15 -24.29 -5.00
N LEU A 20 -12.32 -22.97 -5.09
CA LEU A 20 -11.34 -22.03 -4.55
C LEU A 20 -11.16 -22.33 -3.05
N SER A 21 -9.92 -22.60 -2.64
CA SER A 21 -9.62 -22.86 -1.23
C SER A 21 -9.45 -21.54 -0.49
N TYR A 22 -10.15 -21.40 0.64
CA TYR A 22 -10.13 -20.22 1.49
C TYR A 22 -9.39 -20.49 2.80
N SER A 23 -8.50 -19.58 3.19
CA SER A 23 -7.88 -19.60 4.53
C SER A 23 -8.58 -18.61 5.47
N ASN A 24 -8.93 -19.08 6.68
CA ASN A 24 -9.47 -18.23 7.75
C ASN A 24 -8.39 -17.70 8.70
N ALA A 25 -7.10 -17.83 8.36
CA ALA A 25 -5.99 -17.44 9.24
C ALA A 25 -5.97 -15.95 9.62
N TYR A 26 -6.66 -15.11 8.84
CA TYR A 26 -6.78 -13.66 9.06
C TYR A 26 -8.24 -13.22 9.27
N LEU A 27 -9.12 -14.13 9.71
CA LEU A 27 -10.50 -13.78 10.02
C LEU A 27 -10.54 -12.67 11.09
N SER A 28 -11.27 -11.60 10.81
CA SER A 28 -11.32 -10.43 11.66
C SER A 28 -12.06 -10.73 12.98
N PRO A 29 -11.55 -10.29 14.16
CA PRO A 29 -12.32 -10.36 15.39
C PRO A 29 -13.58 -9.49 15.34
N ARG A 30 -13.63 -8.47 14.48
CA ARG A 30 -14.77 -7.55 14.33
C ARG A 30 -15.96 -8.16 13.59
N ASN A 31 -15.86 -9.39 13.09
CA ASN A 31 -16.95 -10.05 12.36
C ASN A 31 -18.29 -9.98 13.11
N LYS A 32 -18.28 -10.20 14.43
CA LYS A 32 -19.50 -10.19 15.24
C LYS A 32 -20.13 -8.79 15.36
N GLU A 33 -19.31 -7.73 15.27
CA GLU A 33 -19.72 -6.32 15.33
C GLU A 33 -20.31 -5.82 14.01
N ARG A 34 -20.04 -6.50 12.89
CA ARG A 34 -20.52 -6.08 11.57
C ARG A 34 -22.00 -6.39 11.39
N ALA A 35 -22.77 -5.41 10.92
CA ALA A 35 -24.14 -5.64 10.49
C ALA A 35 -24.21 -6.69 9.37
N ARG A 36 -25.35 -7.39 9.27
CA ARG A 36 -25.63 -8.20 8.09
C ARG A 36 -25.77 -7.29 6.87
N ARG A 37 -25.39 -7.80 5.71
CA ARG A 37 -25.46 -7.11 4.44
C ARG A 37 -26.68 -7.59 3.67
N ASP A 38 -27.66 -6.72 3.48
CA ASP A 38 -29.00 -7.10 2.96
C ASP A 38 -29.01 -7.41 1.47
N SER A 39 -28.10 -6.82 0.70
CA SER A 39 -27.98 -7.08 -0.74
C SER A 39 -26.55 -6.93 -1.24
N THR A 40 -26.19 -7.62 -2.32
CA THR A 40 -24.92 -7.43 -3.05
C THR A 40 -25.22 -6.86 -4.42
N GLN A 41 -24.76 -5.65 -4.69
CA GLN A 41 -24.90 -5.01 -6.00
C GLN A 41 -23.57 -4.88 -6.73
N TYR A 42 -22.46 -4.80 -6.00
CA TYR A 42 -21.13 -4.58 -6.54
C TYR A 42 -20.07 -5.51 -5.93
N ILE A 43 -19.00 -5.74 -6.69
CA ILE A 43 -17.73 -6.25 -6.17
C ILE A 43 -16.71 -5.15 -6.36
N ILE A 44 -16.06 -4.72 -5.29
CA ILE A 44 -15.09 -3.62 -5.32
C ILE A 44 -13.69 -4.18 -5.13
N LEU A 45 -12.84 -3.95 -6.14
CA LEU A 45 -11.49 -4.46 -6.19
C LEU A 45 -10.49 -3.40 -5.73
N HIS A 46 -9.60 -3.81 -4.84
CA HIS A 46 -8.58 -2.98 -4.23
C HIS A 46 -7.20 -3.60 -4.44
N THR A 47 -6.20 -2.74 -4.41
CA THR A 47 -4.82 -3.13 -4.12
C THR A 47 -4.52 -2.64 -2.71
N THR A 48 -3.84 -3.46 -1.90
CA THR A 48 -3.59 -3.16 -0.48
C THR A 48 -2.73 -1.93 -0.26
N GLU A 49 -2.02 -1.52 -1.32
CA GLU A 49 -1.05 -0.46 -1.28
C GLU A 49 0.08 -0.74 -0.25
N GLY A 50 0.39 -2.01 -0.03
CA GLY A 50 1.39 -2.45 0.93
C GLY A 50 1.74 -3.92 0.80
N GLU A 51 2.68 -4.36 1.64
CA GLU A 51 3.17 -5.73 1.65
C GLU A 51 2.16 -6.73 2.24
N ALA A 52 2.35 -8.02 1.94
CA ALA A 52 1.42 -9.09 2.31
C ALA A 52 1.10 -9.11 3.81
N LYS A 53 2.12 -9.37 4.64
CA LYS A 53 1.95 -9.63 6.08
C LYS A 53 1.37 -8.41 6.83
N PRO A 54 1.88 -7.17 6.66
CA PRO A 54 1.29 -5.99 7.28
C PRO A 54 -0.14 -5.71 6.80
N SER A 55 -0.40 -5.84 5.49
CA SER A 55 -1.74 -5.61 4.93
C SER A 55 -2.75 -6.59 5.51
N LEU A 56 -2.44 -7.89 5.52
CA LEU A 56 -3.32 -8.93 6.08
C LEU A 56 -3.61 -8.70 7.58
N ARG A 57 -2.59 -8.29 8.37
CA ARG A 57 -2.79 -7.92 9.78
C ARG A 57 -3.73 -6.73 9.94
N LYS A 58 -3.55 -5.67 9.15
CA LYS A 58 -4.41 -4.47 9.19
C LYS A 58 -5.84 -4.81 8.79
N LEU A 59 -6.02 -5.51 7.66
CA LEU A 59 -7.33 -5.95 7.18
C LEU A 59 -8.05 -6.81 8.21
N SER A 60 -7.35 -7.75 8.85
CA SER A 60 -7.89 -8.57 9.92
C SER A 60 -8.27 -7.74 11.15
N LYS A 61 -7.35 -6.90 11.67
CA LYS A 61 -7.59 -6.06 12.85
C LYS A 61 -8.79 -5.15 12.69
N ASN A 62 -8.94 -4.53 11.52
CA ASN A 62 -9.95 -3.50 11.29
C ASN A 62 -11.19 -3.99 10.54
N GLY A 63 -11.18 -5.19 9.96
CA GLY A 63 -12.29 -5.73 9.17
C GLY A 63 -12.57 -4.91 7.92
N GLU A 64 -11.51 -4.58 7.16
CA GLU A 64 -11.51 -3.62 6.04
C GLU A 64 -11.67 -4.28 4.66
N ALA A 65 -11.97 -5.57 4.59
CA ALA A 65 -12.31 -6.28 3.35
C ALA A 65 -13.05 -7.59 3.68
N HIS A 66 -13.69 -8.22 2.69
CA HIS A 66 -14.23 -9.57 2.84
C HIS A 66 -13.16 -10.61 2.52
N TYR A 67 -12.38 -10.36 1.47
CA TYR A 67 -11.33 -11.26 0.99
C TYR A 67 -10.02 -10.53 0.73
N CYS A 68 -8.90 -11.25 0.87
CA CYS A 68 -7.59 -10.78 0.44
C CYS A 68 -6.88 -11.85 -0.40
N VAL A 69 -6.33 -11.47 -1.56
CA VAL A 69 -5.54 -12.35 -2.44
C VAL A 69 -4.05 -12.00 -2.30
N ASP A 70 -3.28 -12.94 -1.80
CA ASP A 70 -1.84 -12.79 -1.61
C ASP A 70 -1.04 -13.03 -2.90
N ARG A 71 0.24 -12.66 -2.91
CA ARG A 71 1.16 -12.71 -4.05
C ARG A 71 1.27 -14.07 -4.71
N ASP A 72 1.15 -15.13 -3.92
CA ASP A 72 1.19 -16.52 -4.36
C ASP A 72 -0.17 -17.05 -4.86
N GLY A 73 -1.23 -16.23 -4.82
CA GLY A 73 -2.59 -16.59 -5.20
C GLY A 73 -3.43 -17.17 -4.06
N LYS A 74 -2.90 -17.26 -2.83
CA LYS A 74 -3.69 -17.72 -1.69
C LYS A 74 -4.77 -16.71 -1.33
N VAL A 75 -5.99 -17.21 -1.10
CA VAL A 75 -7.15 -16.38 -0.77
C VAL A 75 -7.47 -16.51 0.72
N TYR A 76 -7.54 -15.36 1.39
CA TYR A 76 -7.89 -15.25 2.80
C TYR A 76 -9.28 -14.65 2.96
N ARG A 77 -10.09 -15.22 3.85
CA ARG A 77 -11.34 -14.62 4.32
C ARG A 77 -11.05 -13.74 5.52
N ILE A 78 -11.51 -12.48 5.45
CA ILE A 78 -11.30 -11.46 6.48
C ILE A 78 -12.60 -11.18 7.21
N VAL A 79 -13.64 -10.74 6.49
CA VAL A 79 -15.01 -10.59 7.00
C VAL A 79 -15.91 -11.61 6.31
N ASP A 80 -16.85 -12.17 7.06
CA ASP A 80 -17.86 -13.07 6.55
C ASP A 80 -18.66 -12.40 5.43
N ARG A 81 -18.85 -13.11 4.31
CA ARG A 81 -19.48 -12.58 3.10
C ARG A 81 -20.92 -12.08 3.29
N SER A 82 -21.61 -12.52 4.36
CA SER A 82 -22.97 -12.09 4.72
C SER A 82 -23.01 -10.80 5.55
N ARG A 83 -21.85 -10.26 5.93
CA ARG A 83 -21.72 -9.06 6.75
C ARG A 83 -21.08 -7.93 5.97
N VAL A 84 -21.20 -6.71 6.48
CA VAL A 84 -20.57 -5.52 5.89
C VAL A 84 -19.10 -5.44 6.30
N ALA A 85 -18.19 -5.30 5.34
CA ALA A 85 -16.80 -4.87 5.58
C ALA A 85 -16.64 -3.39 5.22
N TYR A 86 -15.74 -2.67 5.90
CA TYR A 86 -15.52 -1.23 5.67
C TYR A 86 -14.32 -1.02 4.75
N HIS A 87 -14.55 -1.02 3.44
CA HIS A 87 -13.49 -1.02 2.43
C HIS A 87 -13.60 0.14 1.43
N CYS A 88 -14.80 0.62 1.14
CA CYS A 88 -15.06 1.71 0.22
C CYS A 88 -14.91 3.08 0.89
N GLY A 89 -15.32 3.21 2.16
CA GLY A 89 -15.39 4.49 2.85
C GLY A 89 -16.24 5.50 2.07
N VAL A 90 -15.81 6.76 2.02
CA VAL A 90 -16.47 7.81 1.24
C VAL A 90 -16.48 7.46 -0.25
N SER A 91 -17.62 6.94 -0.69
CA SER A 91 -17.82 6.32 -1.99
C SER A 91 -19.17 6.70 -2.57
N MET A 92 -19.23 6.73 -3.91
CA MET A 92 -20.44 7.01 -4.67
C MET A 92 -20.39 6.31 -6.03
N TRP A 93 -21.51 5.67 -6.40
CA TRP A 93 -21.75 5.22 -7.76
C TRP A 93 -23.22 5.40 -8.13
N ARG A 94 -23.49 6.09 -9.26
CA ARG A 94 -24.86 6.38 -9.75
C ARG A 94 -25.75 7.04 -8.69
N GLY A 95 -25.18 7.94 -7.89
CA GLY A 95 -25.86 8.67 -6.83
C GLY A 95 -26.00 7.89 -5.51
N ARG A 96 -25.82 6.57 -5.51
CA ARG A 96 -25.78 5.78 -4.27
C ARG A 96 -24.47 6.05 -3.54
N ARG A 97 -24.57 6.45 -2.26
CA ARG A 97 -23.43 6.64 -1.35
C ARG A 97 -23.25 5.40 -0.46
N ASN A 98 -22.12 5.34 0.24
CA ASN A 98 -21.78 4.27 1.19
C ASN A 98 -21.88 2.86 0.57
N LEU A 99 -21.01 2.58 -0.41
CA LEU A 99 -21.08 1.33 -1.14
C LEU A 99 -20.68 0.10 -0.32
N ASP A 100 -20.10 0.28 0.87
CA ASP A 100 -19.82 -0.81 1.83
C ASP A 100 -21.08 -1.64 2.11
N ASP A 101 -22.24 -0.98 2.25
CA ASP A 101 -23.51 -1.64 2.59
C ASP A 101 -24.04 -2.58 1.50
N VAL A 102 -23.54 -2.47 0.27
CA VAL A 102 -24.06 -3.22 -0.89
C VAL A 102 -22.97 -3.85 -1.74
N SER A 103 -21.78 -4.05 -1.19
CA SER A 103 -20.69 -4.61 -1.97
C SER A 103 -19.82 -5.60 -1.21
N ILE A 104 -19.13 -6.42 -2.00
CA ILE A 104 -18.03 -7.26 -1.53
C ILE A 104 -16.71 -6.59 -1.90
N GLY A 105 -15.95 -6.15 -0.90
CA GLY A 105 -14.55 -5.72 -1.04
C GLY A 105 -13.58 -6.89 -1.12
N ILE A 106 -12.74 -6.88 -2.17
CA ILE A 106 -11.61 -7.80 -2.35
C ILE A 106 -10.33 -6.99 -2.41
N GLU A 107 -9.42 -7.27 -1.49
CA GLU A 107 -8.07 -6.71 -1.47
C GLU A 107 -7.09 -7.63 -2.19
N VAL A 108 -6.14 -7.07 -2.92
CA VAL A 108 -5.08 -7.85 -3.57
C VAL A 108 -3.74 -7.28 -3.17
N VAL A 109 -2.89 -8.12 -2.59
CA VAL A 109 -1.58 -7.68 -2.11
C VAL A 109 -0.76 -7.09 -3.25
N GLY A 110 -0.48 -5.79 -3.18
CA GLY A 110 0.21 -5.11 -4.25
C GLY A 110 -0.07 -3.62 -4.29
N TYR A 111 0.26 -3.03 -5.43
CA TYR A 111 0.38 -1.60 -5.63
C TYR A 111 -0.32 -1.25 -6.93
N HIS A 112 -1.07 -0.14 -6.96
CA HIS A 112 -1.73 0.34 -8.17
C HIS A 112 -0.76 0.66 -9.32
N ASP A 113 0.53 0.88 -9.04
CA ASP A 113 1.56 1.23 -10.00
C ASP A 113 2.42 0.03 -10.44
N ARG A 114 2.02 -1.21 -10.11
CA ARG A 114 2.74 -2.44 -10.48
C ARG A 114 1.82 -3.55 -10.97
N ALA A 115 2.38 -4.44 -11.77
CA ALA A 115 1.67 -5.65 -12.21
C ALA A 115 1.50 -6.66 -11.06
N LEU A 116 0.30 -7.25 -10.98
CA LEU A 116 0.03 -8.42 -10.13
C LEU A 116 0.62 -9.69 -10.74
N THR A 117 0.83 -10.74 -9.92
CA THR A 117 1.30 -12.03 -10.45
C THR A 117 0.20 -12.73 -11.26
N SER A 118 0.59 -13.64 -12.14
CA SER A 118 -0.36 -14.53 -12.83
C SER A 118 -1.17 -15.38 -11.84
N LYS A 119 -0.58 -15.77 -10.70
CA LYS A 119 -1.29 -16.51 -9.64
C LYS A 119 -2.37 -15.65 -8.97
N GLN A 120 -2.07 -14.37 -8.71
CA GLN A 120 -3.06 -13.41 -8.21
C GLN A 120 -4.21 -13.22 -9.20
N TYR A 121 -3.93 -13.03 -10.49
CA TYR A 121 -4.98 -12.89 -11.49
C TYR A 121 -5.84 -14.16 -11.60
N ALA A 122 -5.23 -15.35 -11.57
CA ALA A 122 -5.97 -16.62 -11.61
C ALA A 122 -6.88 -16.78 -10.38
N ALA A 123 -6.36 -16.55 -9.17
CA ALA A 123 -7.13 -16.63 -7.94
C ALA A 123 -8.23 -15.57 -7.87
N LEU A 124 -7.93 -14.33 -8.26
CA LEU A 124 -8.90 -13.23 -8.29
C LEU A 124 -10.01 -13.50 -9.30
N ARG A 125 -9.68 -14.01 -10.49
CA ARG A 125 -10.67 -14.43 -11.50
C ARG A 125 -11.61 -15.48 -10.92
N ALA A 126 -11.07 -16.55 -10.33
CA ALA A 126 -11.87 -17.60 -9.73
C ALA A 126 -12.80 -17.05 -8.63
N LEU A 127 -12.27 -16.20 -7.75
CA LEU A 127 -13.04 -15.56 -6.69
C LEU A 127 -14.15 -14.66 -7.21
N VAL A 128 -13.85 -13.80 -8.19
CA VAL A 128 -14.84 -12.89 -8.79
C VAL A 128 -15.97 -13.68 -9.44
N LEU A 129 -15.65 -14.70 -10.25
CA LEU A 129 -16.66 -15.51 -10.93
C LEU A 129 -17.54 -16.27 -9.93
N GLU A 130 -16.96 -16.84 -8.86
CA GLU A 130 -17.72 -17.50 -7.80
C GLU A 130 -18.68 -16.51 -7.12
N LEU A 131 -18.22 -15.31 -6.76
CA LEU A 131 -19.04 -14.29 -6.12
C LEU A 131 -20.12 -13.73 -7.06
N GLN A 132 -19.82 -13.58 -8.36
CA GLN A 132 -20.83 -13.20 -9.36
C GLN A 132 -21.93 -14.27 -9.45
N GLN A 133 -21.56 -15.56 -9.43
CA GLN A 133 -22.53 -16.65 -9.44
C GLN A 133 -23.41 -16.66 -8.18
N ILE A 134 -22.83 -16.43 -7.00
CA ILE A 134 -23.56 -16.40 -5.72
C ILE A 134 -24.55 -15.21 -5.67
N TYR A 135 -24.14 -14.05 -6.17
CA TYR A 135 -24.84 -12.80 -5.92
C TYR A 135 -25.51 -12.17 -7.15
N GLY A 136 -25.35 -12.75 -8.34
CA GLY A 136 -25.88 -12.18 -9.59
C GLY A 136 -25.25 -10.84 -9.99
N VAL A 137 -24.01 -10.56 -9.56
CA VAL A 137 -23.32 -9.30 -9.87
C VAL A 137 -22.89 -9.29 -11.33
N LYS A 138 -23.35 -8.30 -12.11
CA LYS A 138 -22.96 -8.12 -13.51
C LYS A 138 -21.50 -7.69 -13.65
N ASP A 139 -20.89 -8.00 -14.79
CA ASP A 139 -19.49 -7.66 -15.08
C ASP A 139 -19.19 -6.18 -14.84
N ALA A 140 -20.04 -5.28 -15.38
CA ALA A 140 -19.87 -3.83 -15.22
C ALA A 140 -19.92 -3.37 -13.74
N ASN A 141 -20.49 -4.16 -12.84
CA ASN A 141 -20.56 -3.88 -11.40
C ASN A 141 -19.37 -4.45 -10.59
N VAL A 142 -18.43 -5.13 -11.26
CA VAL A 142 -17.10 -5.41 -10.72
C VAL A 142 -16.19 -4.23 -11.04
N MET A 143 -15.94 -3.37 -10.06
CA MET A 143 -15.30 -2.07 -10.24
C MET A 143 -14.08 -1.91 -9.34
N PRO A 144 -13.04 -1.18 -9.76
CA PRO A 144 -11.97 -0.82 -8.85
C PRO A 144 -12.42 0.24 -7.85
N HIS A 145 -11.78 0.28 -6.67
CA HIS A 145 -12.05 1.31 -5.69
C HIS A 145 -11.80 2.73 -6.21
N ALA A 146 -10.78 2.91 -7.05
CA ALA A 146 -10.50 4.15 -7.77
C ALA A 146 -11.70 4.72 -8.55
N GLN A 147 -12.61 3.86 -9.01
CA GLN A 147 -13.81 4.25 -9.74
C GLN A 147 -14.96 4.69 -8.84
N VAL A 148 -15.00 4.23 -7.58
CA VAL A 148 -16.12 4.53 -6.66
C VAL A 148 -15.76 5.46 -5.51
N ALA A 149 -14.48 5.59 -5.16
CA ALA A 149 -14.02 6.55 -4.15
C ALA A 149 -14.13 7.98 -4.67
N TYR A 150 -14.56 8.92 -3.84
CA TYR A 150 -14.59 10.35 -4.18
C TYR A 150 -14.02 11.20 -3.05
N GLY A 151 -13.47 12.36 -3.39
CA GLY A 151 -12.99 13.35 -2.43
C GLY A 151 -14.04 14.40 -2.13
N THR A 152 -14.12 14.83 -0.87
CA THR A 152 -14.81 16.05 -0.47
C THR A 152 -13.98 17.27 -0.89
N PRO A 153 -14.55 18.48 -0.90
CA PRO A 153 -13.79 19.70 -1.16
C PRO A 153 -12.52 19.80 -0.31
N ASN A 154 -11.42 20.22 -0.92
CA ASN A 154 -10.12 20.42 -0.30
C ASN A 154 -9.35 21.54 -1.02
N ARG A 155 -8.09 21.76 -0.64
CA ARG A 155 -7.26 22.85 -1.17
C ARG A 155 -7.09 22.84 -2.70
N TRP A 156 -7.09 21.69 -3.36
CA TRP A 156 -6.95 21.60 -4.83
C TRP A 156 -8.26 21.43 -5.56
N HIS A 157 -9.25 20.88 -4.87
CA HIS A 157 -10.55 20.59 -5.46
C HIS A 157 -11.62 21.33 -4.67
N PRO A 158 -12.12 22.49 -5.13
CA PRO A 158 -13.15 23.24 -4.41
C PRO A 158 -14.52 22.53 -4.39
N ARG A 159 -14.67 21.48 -5.19
CA ARG A 159 -15.89 20.65 -5.29
C ARG A 159 -15.58 19.19 -4.99
N SER A 160 -16.61 18.45 -4.61
CA SER A 160 -16.53 16.99 -4.54
C SER A 160 -16.13 16.42 -5.89
N HIS A 161 -15.19 15.50 -5.90
CA HIS A 161 -14.50 15.09 -7.13
C HIS A 161 -14.19 13.59 -7.17
N ARG A 162 -14.22 13.01 -8.38
CA ARG A 162 -13.67 11.68 -8.63
C ARG A 162 -12.15 11.76 -8.72
N GLY A 163 -11.48 10.70 -8.29
CA GLY A 163 -10.03 10.57 -8.44
C GLY A 163 -9.22 10.72 -7.17
N ARG A 164 -9.86 10.63 -6.00
CA ARG A 164 -9.16 10.65 -4.72
C ARG A 164 -8.18 9.49 -4.52
N LYS A 165 -8.53 8.29 -4.99
CA LYS A 165 -7.74 7.06 -4.85
C LYS A 165 -7.37 6.48 -6.21
N ARG A 166 -6.22 5.80 -6.30
CA ARG A 166 -5.78 5.04 -7.48
C ARG A 166 -5.69 3.53 -7.25
N CYS A 167 -5.90 3.05 -6.02
CA CYS A 167 -5.92 1.62 -5.70
C CYS A 167 -6.85 0.85 -6.64
N GLY A 168 -6.31 -0.23 -7.21
CA GLY A 168 -7.01 -1.06 -8.17
C GLY A 168 -7.29 -0.42 -9.54
N MET A 169 -6.79 0.78 -9.87
CA MET A 169 -7.17 1.46 -11.13
C MET A 169 -7.04 0.58 -12.39
N GLY A 170 -6.06 -0.32 -12.40
CA GLY A 170 -5.87 -1.29 -13.48
C GLY A 170 -7.08 -2.20 -13.72
N TYR A 171 -7.91 -2.51 -12.74
CA TYR A 171 -9.06 -3.39 -12.93
C TYR A 171 -10.18 -2.84 -13.83
N ALA A 172 -10.15 -1.54 -14.15
CA ALA A 172 -11.07 -0.94 -15.12
C ALA A 172 -10.60 -1.10 -16.58
N THR A 173 -9.31 -1.40 -16.80
CA THR A 173 -8.74 -1.40 -18.16
C THR A 173 -9.14 -2.66 -18.93
N PRO A 174 -9.35 -2.57 -20.27
CA PRO A 174 -9.81 -3.71 -21.07
C PRO A 174 -8.99 -4.99 -20.90
N ALA A 175 -7.65 -4.91 -20.92
CA ALA A 175 -6.82 -6.10 -20.84
C ALA A 175 -6.88 -6.76 -19.45
N VAL A 176 -6.93 -5.98 -18.36
CA VAL A 176 -7.08 -6.56 -17.01
C VAL A 176 -8.46 -7.16 -16.82
N ARG A 177 -9.53 -6.52 -17.31
CA ARG A 177 -10.88 -7.09 -17.26
C ARG A 177 -10.96 -8.43 -17.96
N LYS A 178 -10.32 -8.56 -19.13
CA LYS A 178 -10.18 -9.84 -19.84
C LYS A 178 -9.46 -10.90 -19.01
N LEU A 179 -8.38 -10.54 -18.29
CA LEU A 179 -7.69 -11.46 -17.37
C LEU A 179 -8.59 -11.95 -16.23
N LEU A 180 -9.57 -11.13 -15.80
CA LEU A 180 -10.56 -11.49 -14.78
C LEU A 180 -11.79 -12.20 -15.33
N GLY A 181 -11.86 -12.45 -16.65
CA GLY A 181 -13.03 -13.06 -17.28
C GLY A 181 -14.24 -12.12 -17.40
N LEU A 182 -14.03 -10.81 -17.32
CA LEU A 182 -15.07 -9.78 -17.41
C LEU A 182 -15.13 -9.19 -18.82
N SER A 183 -16.34 -9.04 -19.34
CA SER A 183 -16.61 -8.60 -20.72
C SER A 183 -17.14 -7.16 -20.81
N GLU A 184 -18.01 -6.74 -19.90
CA GLU A 184 -18.57 -5.38 -19.89
C GLU A 184 -17.70 -4.42 -19.09
N ARG A 185 -17.81 -3.11 -19.31
CA ARG A 185 -17.18 -2.06 -18.47
C ARG A 185 -17.90 -0.73 -18.59
N TRP A 186 -17.65 0.17 -17.66
CA TRP A 186 -18.10 1.56 -17.77
C TRP A 186 -17.17 2.38 -18.67
N LEU A 187 -17.76 3.21 -19.53
CA LEU A 187 -17.04 4.09 -20.46
C LEU A 187 -17.05 5.57 -20.01
N SER A 188 -17.74 5.87 -18.91
CA SER A 188 -17.75 7.19 -18.29
C SER A 188 -18.19 7.09 -16.83
N ASP A 189 -17.86 8.11 -16.05
CA ASP A 189 -18.32 8.24 -14.68
C ASP A 189 -19.75 8.80 -14.64
N PRO A 190 -20.74 8.04 -14.13
CA PRO A 190 -22.13 8.48 -14.09
C PRO A 190 -22.36 9.65 -13.14
N ASP A 191 -21.53 9.81 -12.10
CA ASP A 191 -21.68 10.88 -11.11
C ASP A 191 -21.03 12.17 -11.58
N VAL A 192 -19.99 12.09 -12.41
CA VAL A 192 -19.47 13.25 -13.15
C VAL A 192 -20.45 13.68 -14.23
N LYS A 193 -21.00 12.74 -15.02
CA LYS A 193 -21.99 13.05 -16.07
C LYS A 193 -23.24 13.73 -15.48
N ALA A 194 -23.67 13.27 -14.30
CA ALA A 194 -24.80 13.86 -13.57
C ALA A 194 -24.43 15.11 -12.76
N LYS A 195 -23.21 15.65 -12.88
CA LYS A 195 -22.70 16.85 -12.17
C LYS A 195 -22.71 16.75 -10.64
N ARG A 196 -22.83 15.54 -10.07
CA ARG A 196 -22.69 15.29 -8.62
C ARG A 196 -21.23 15.39 -8.17
N LEU A 197 -20.31 15.01 -9.06
CA LEU A 197 -18.87 15.12 -8.87
C LEU A 197 -18.24 15.87 -10.05
N VAL A 198 -17.06 16.44 -9.84
CA VAL A 198 -16.17 16.89 -10.92
C VAL A 198 -15.03 15.89 -11.14
N VAL A 199 -14.30 16.00 -12.25
CA VAL A 199 -13.06 15.23 -12.46
C VAL A 199 -11.95 15.88 -11.65
N GLY A 200 -11.41 15.17 -10.64
CA GLY A 200 -10.30 15.63 -9.81
C GLY A 200 -8.96 14.94 -10.13
N ASP A 201 -8.95 13.91 -10.97
CA ASP A 201 -7.74 13.39 -11.60
C ASP A 201 -8.03 13.01 -13.06
N ALA A 202 -7.52 13.82 -13.99
CA ALA A 202 -7.68 13.61 -15.42
C ALA A 202 -6.93 12.37 -15.92
N TYR A 203 -5.74 12.09 -15.39
CA TYR A 203 -4.98 10.89 -15.74
C TYR A 203 -5.75 9.63 -15.34
N LEU A 204 -6.25 9.58 -14.10
CA LEU A 204 -7.04 8.45 -13.65
C LEU A 204 -8.34 8.31 -14.46
N ALA A 205 -9.02 9.40 -14.78
CA ALA A 205 -10.22 9.35 -15.62
C ALA A 205 -9.92 8.69 -16.98
N GLN A 206 -8.76 8.99 -17.58
CA GLN A 206 -8.35 8.32 -18.82
C GLN A 206 -8.05 6.83 -18.61
N VAL A 207 -7.30 6.47 -17.55
CA VAL A 207 -7.04 5.05 -17.22
C VAL A 207 -8.35 4.27 -17.06
N LEU A 208 -9.33 4.83 -16.34
CA LEU A 208 -10.59 4.16 -16.04
C LEU A 208 -11.52 4.06 -17.25
N TYR A 209 -11.59 5.08 -18.11
CA TYR A 209 -12.69 5.23 -19.08
C TYR A 209 -12.27 5.31 -20.54
N ALA A 210 -11.00 5.54 -20.87
CA ALA A 210 -10.54 5.55 -22.26
C ALA A 210 -10.49 4.13 -22.85
N LYS A 211 -10.70 4.01 -24.17
CA LYS A 211 -10.58 2.71 -24.88
C LYS A 211 -9.18 2.11 -24.77
N ASN A 212 -8.16 2.95 -24.69
CA ASN A 212 -6.75 2.60 -24.56
C ASN A 212 -6.21 2.77 -23.13
N GLY A 213 -7.05 2.65 -22.09
CA GLY A 213 -6.61 2.81 -20.70
C GLY A 213 -5.42 1.92 -20.31
N ASP A 214 -5.26 0.75 -20.94
CA ASP A 214 -4.13 -0.14 -20.75
C ASP A 214 -2.77 0.52 -21.06
N SER A 215 -2.69 1.38 -22.08
CA SER A 215 -1.43 2.05 -22.47
C SER A 215 -1.00 3.13 -21.48
N LEU A 216 -1.88 3.50 -20.54
CA LEU A 216 -1.61 4.51 -19.53
C LEU A 216 -1.15 3.90 -18.20
N LEU A 217 -1.16 2.56 -18.07
CA LEU A 217 -0.64 1.89 -16.87
C LEU A 217 0.87 2.10 -16.77
N PRO A 218 1.40 2.39 -15.55
CA PRO A 218 2.83 2.61 -15.36
C PRO A 218 3.64 1.30 -15.33
N TYR A 219 3.00 0.18 -15.67
CA TYR A 219 3.58 -1.16 -15.69
C TYR A 219 3.05 -1.95 -16.89
N ARG A 220 3.80 -2.98 -17.28
CA ARG A 220 3.37 -3.93 -18.31
C ARG A 220 2.62 -5.09 -17.67
N LEU A 221 1.52 -5.49 -18.30
CA LEU A 221 0.76 -6.66 -17.86
C LEU A 221 1.56 -7.96 -18.09
N PRO A 222 1.35 -8.99 -17.25
CA PRO A 222 1.98 -10.29 -17.47
C PRO A 222 1.54 -10.87 -18.81
N THR A 223 2.48 -11.36 -19.61
CA THR A 223 2.17 -12.12 -20.82
C THR A 223 2.03 -13.59 -20.48
N ALA A 224 1.14 -14.31 -21.17
CA ALA A 224 0.84 -15.72 -20.91
C ALA A 224 2.05 -16.67 -21.01
N LYS A 225 3.17 -16.22 -21.61
CA LYS A 225 4.40 -17.01 -21.81
C LYS A 225 5.54 -16.68 -20.85
N ALA A 226 5.44 -15.61 -20.06
CA ALA A 226 6.51 -15.27 -19.13
C ALA A 226 6.36 -16.07 -17.83
N LYS A 227 7.38 -16.85 -17.47
CA LYS A 227 7.55 -17.29 -16.07
C LYS A 227 7.63 -16.02 -15.23
N ALA A 228 6.55 -15.69 -14.53
CA ALA A 228 6.45 -14.45 -13.78
C ALA A 228 7.51 -14.45 -12.67
N LYS A 229 8.61 -13.73 -12.87
CA LYS A 229 9.51 -13.37 -11.78
C LYS A 229 8.65 -12.57 -10.79
N PRO A 230 8.65 -12.89 -9.49
CA PRO A 230 7.93 -12.09 -8.51
C PRO A 230 8.31 -10.62 -8.71
N ALA A 231 7.33 -9.76 -9.00
CA ALA A 231 7.55 -8.31 -8.96
C ALA A 231 8.24 -8.00 -7.61
N PRO A 232 9.36 -7.25 -7.61
CA PRO A 232 10.15 -7.03 -6.42
C PRO A 232 9.25 -6.50 -5.31
N GLU A 233 9.33 -7.17 -4.17
CA GLU A 233 8.71 -6.77 -2.92
C GLU A 233 9.27 -5.39 -2.58
N ALA A 234 8.47 -4.33 -2.70
CA ALA A 234 8.89 -3.04 -2.19
C ALA A 234 8.60 -3.01 -0.70
N ALA A 235 9.58 -3.51 0.06
CA ALA A 235 9.74 -3.22 1.47
C ALA A 235 10.30 -1.80 1.59
N GLY A 236 9.42 -0.80 1.56
CA GLY A 236 9.87 0.56 1.82
C GLY A 236 8.88 1.67 1.49
N PRO A 237 9.19 2.88 1.99
CA PRO A 237 8.41 4.06 1.72
C PRO A 237 8.43 4.36 0.22
N ARG A 238 7.29 4.78 -0.31
CA ARG A 238 7.17 5.01 -1.76
C ARG A 238 7.66 6.38 -2.11
N THR A 239 8.66 6.43 -2.96
CA THR A 239 9.22 7.68 -3.43
C THR A 239 8.69 7.98 -4.83
N TYR A 240 8.07 9.13 -4.96
CA TYR A 240 7.64 9.72 -6.22
C TYR A 240 8.42 11.01 -6.46
N VAL A 241 8.50 11.47 -7.70
CA VAL A 241 9.09 12.77 -8.05
C VAL A 241 8.04 13.61 -8.74
N ILE A 242 7.77 14.80 -8.20
CA ILE A 242 6.84 15.76 -8.80
C ILE A 242 7.42 16.20 -10.16
N GLN A 243 6.66 15.93 -11.23
CA GLN A 243 7.00 16.38 -12.57
C GLN A 243 6.47 17.79 -12.83
N LYS A 244 6.95 18.42 -13.92
CA LYS A 244 6.42 19.72 -14.37
C LYS A 244 4.90 19.64 -14.57
N GLY A 245 4.16 20.55 -13.95
CA GLY A 245 2.69 20.61 -14.01
C GLY A 245 1.95 19.66 -13.07
N GLN A 246 2.65 18.80 -12.32
CA GLN A 246 2.03 18.00 -11.26
C GLN A 246 2.02 18.75 -9.94
N THR A 247 0.94 18.59 -9.19
CA THR A 247 0.81 19.09 -7.82
C THR A 247 1.20 18.02 -6.80
N ALA A 248 1.40 18.43 -5.55
CA ALA A 248 1.53 17.50 -4.44
C ALA A 248 0.30 16.57 -4.30
N TRP A 249 -0.90 17.04 -4.65
CA TRP A 249 -2.10 16.20 -4.68
C TRP A 249 -2.01 15.11 -5.74
N ASP A 250 -1.52 15.42 -6.95
CA ASP A 250 -1.43 14.44 -8.03
C ASP A 250 -0.57 13.22 -7.67
N VAL A 251 0.37 13.43 -6.76
CA VAL A 251 1.31 12.42 -6.26
C VAL A 251 0.84 11.81 -4.94
N ALA A 252 0.58 12.62 -3.91
CA ALA A 252 0.32 12.16 -2.55
C ALA A 252 -1.16 11.99 -2.20
N ARG A 253 -2.07 12.59 -2.99
CA ARG A 253 -3.53 12.52 -2.78
C ARG A 253 -3.91 12.96 -1.37
N ASP A 254 -4.85 12.27 -0.72
CA ASP A 254 -5.27 12.55 0.66
C ASP A 254 -4.11 12.61 1.66
N ALA A 255 -2.98 11.95 1.37
CA ALA A 255 -1.84 11.96 2.28
C ALA A 255 -0.98 13.22 2.15
N TYR A 256 -1.30 14.15 1.25
CA TYR A 256 -0.45 15.30 0.95
C TYR A 256 -0.01 16.10 2.18
N ASN A 257 -0.94 16.39 3.09
CA ASN A 257 -0.73 17.18 4.30
C ASN A 257 -0.59 16.29 5.52
N ALA A 258 -0.46 14.98 5.34
CA ALA A 258 -0.22 14.07 6.44
C ALA A 258 1.20 14.28 6.97
N ALA A 259 1.37 14.18 8.29
CA ALA A 259 2.70 14.17 8.91
C ALA A 259 3.59 13.02 8.42
N GLY A 260 2.97 11.93 7.94
CA GLY A 260 3.64 10.77 7.34
C GLY A 260 4.07 10.92 5.87
N THR A 261 3.88 12.10 5.28
CA THR A 261 4.33 12.39 3.91
C THR A 261 5.50 13.36 3.97
N THR A 262 6.66 12.95 3.46
CA THR A 262 7.87 13.77 3.46
C THR A 262 8.16 14.32 2.06
N TYR A 263 8.37 15.63 1.98
CA TYR A 263 8.79 16.34 0.78
C TYR A 263 10.27 16.69 0.89
N VAL A 264 11.07 16.22 -0.07
CA VAL A 264 12.50 16.55 -0.20
C VAL A 264 12.66 17.46 -1.41
N PHE A 265 12.92 18.74 -1.17
CA PHE A 265 13.05 19.75 -2.20
C PHE A 265 14.39 19.61 -2.96
N PRO A 266 14.51 20.14 -4.18
CA PRO A 266 15.77 20.10 -4.93
C PRO A 266 16.98 20.71 -4.21
N SER A 267 16.76 21.67 -3.30
CA SER A 267 17.79 22.26 -2.44
C SER A 267 18.31 21.32 -1.35
N GLY A 268 17.69 20.14 -1.17
CA GLY A 268 17.95 19.20 -0.07
C GLY A 268 17.10 19.47 1.18
N ALA A 269 16.37 20.58 1.25
CA ALA A 269 15.46 20.85 2.36
C ALA A 269 14.38 19.78 2.48
N ARG A 270 13.95 19.48 3.72
CA ARG A 270 12.92 18.48 4.01
C ARG A 270 11.80 19.06 4.85
N LEU A 271 10.56 18.83 4.45
CA LEU A 271 9.36 19.16 5.23
C LEU A 271 8.38 17.99 5.22
N THR A 272 7.69 17.79 6.34
CA THR A 272 6.52 16.91 6.40
C THR A 272 5.29 17.65 5.90
N GLY A 273 4.31 16.92 5.37
CA GLY A 273 3.12 17.50 4.74
C GLY A 273 2.36 18.44 5.65
N ASP A 274 2.25 18.13 6.94
CA ASP A 274 1.60 18.95 7.97
C ASP A 274 2.32 20.30 8.23
N LYS A 275 3.61 20.40 7.88
CA LYS A 275 4.42 21.61 8.05
C LYS A 275 4.42 22.52 6.82
N ILE A 276 3.88 22.08 5.68
CA ILE A 276 3.85 22.88 4.45
C ILE A 276 2.65 23.84 4.48
N LYS A 277 2.96 25.14 4.50
CA LYS A 277 1.95 26.21 4.41
C LYS A 277 1.78 26.72 2.98
N ASN A 278 2.90 26.90 2.26
CA ASN A 278 2.93 27.34 0.88
C ASN A 278 3.00 26.14 -0.08
N TRP A 279 1.85 25.59 -0.46
CA TRP A 279 1.77 24.43 -1.37
C TRP A 279 2.07 24.80 -2.83
N GLU A 280 1.92 26.07 -3.20
CA GLU A 280 2.25 26.58 -4.54
C GLU A 280 3.77 26.67 -4.75
N GLY A 281 4.54 26.75 -3.67
CA GLY A 281 6.00 26.71 -3.69
C GLY A 281 6.63 25.33 -3.91
N ILE A 282 5.83 24.27 -4.06
CA ILE A 282 6.36 22.93 -4.34
C ILE A 282 6.70 22.82 -5.82
N VAL A 283 7.99 22.72 -6.12
CA VAL A 283 8.53 22.72 -7.49
C VAL A 283 8.77 21.30 -8.04
N ALA A 284 8.86 21.20 -9.37
CA ALA A 284 9.28 19.98 -10.04
C ALA A 284 10.67 19.50 -9.54
N GLY A 285 10.85 18.19 -9.47
CA GLY A 285 12.04 17.56 -8.88
C GLY A 285 11.94 17.33 -7.37
N THR A 286 10.92 17.88 -6.69
CA THR A 286 10.63 17.55 -5.29
C THR A 286 10.28 16.07 -5.17
N LYS A 287 11.03 15.34 -4.34
CA LYS A 287 10.72 13.95 -4.02
C LYS A 287 9.64 13.90 -2.95
N VAL A 288 8.64 13.05 -3.15
CA VAL A 288 7.53 12.83 -2.22
C VAL A 288 7.59 11.40 -1.73
N ILE A 289 7.74 11.23 -0.42
CA ILE A 289 7.91 9.94 0.23
C ILE A 289 6.62 9.64 1.01
N LEU A 290 5.83 8.69 0.52
CA LEU A 290 4.57 8.25 1.12
C LEU A 290 4.78 7.03 2.03
N GLY A 291 4.04 6.98 3.13
CA GLY A 291 4.06 5.85 4.06
C GLY A 291 5.13 5.96 5.16
N VAL A 292 5.52 7.19 5.53
CA VAL A 292 6.32 7.46 6.74
C VAL A 292 5.43 7.61 7.99
N ALA A 293 4.12 7.42 7.86
CA ALA A 293 3.21 7.05 8.95
C ALA A 293 2.22 6.05 8.32
N ASP A 294 2.00 4.84 8.85
CA ASP A 294 1.63 4.54 10.23
C ASP A 294 2.40 3.33 10.80
N ALA A 295 3.36 3.61 11.65
CA ALA A 295 3.64 2.87 12.88
C ALA A 295 4.24 3.90 13.85
N GLU A 296 3.39 4.80 14.36
CA GLU A 296 3.73 5.81 15.38
C GLU A 296 5.09 6.51 15.16
N GLY A 297 5.07 7.55 14.32
CA GLY A 297 6.17 8.49 14.17
C GLY A 297 7.22 8.03 13.14
N SER A 298 8.04 9.00 12.76
CA SER A 298 9.31 8.73 12.06
C SER A 298 9.99 7.49 12.70
N PRO A 299 10.56 6.56 11.91
CA PRO A 299 11.30 5.41 12.45
C PRO A 299 12.39 5.81 13.45
N VAL A 300 12.85 7.06 13.34
CA VAL A 300 13.70 7.75 14.29
C VAL A 300 12.89 8.84 14.99
N GLN A 301 12.54 8.63 16.26
CA GLN A 301 11.93 9.67 17.11
C GLN A 301 13.01 10.55 17.74
N THR A 302 12.75 11.82 18.03
CA THR A 302 13.73 12.72 18.66
C THR A 302 13.21 13.22 20.00
N LEU A 303 14.00 13.04 21.06
CA LEU A 303 13.65 13.42 22.42
C LEU A 303 13.60 14.95 22.55
N ALA A 304 12.42 15.52 22.79
CA ALA A 304 12.28 16.95 23.06
C ALA A 304 12.81 17.30 24.47
N LYS A 305 13.12 18.59 24.68
CA LYS A 305 13.52 19.08 26.00
C LYS A 305 12.39 18.87 27.02
N GLY A 306 12.69 18.18 28.12
CA GLY A 306 11.72 17.88 29.18
C GLY A 306 10.80 16.68 28.90
N ALA A 307 10.89 16.04 27.74
CA ALA A 307 10.13 14.82 27.43
C ALA A 307 10.83 13.58 28.03
N HIS A 308 10.04 12.60 28.45
CA HIS A 308 10.55 11.32 28.92
C HIS A 308 10.55 10.29 27.78
N PRO A 309 11.62 9.52 27.52
CA PRO A 309 11.66 8.61 26.36
C PRO A 309 10.51 7.60 26.27
N ARG A 310 9.98 7.14 27.41
CA ARG A 310 8.80 6.26 27.46
C ARG A 310 7.54 6.90 26.83
N SER A 311 7.41 8.22 26.84
CA SER A 311 6.26 8.89 26.18
C SER A 311 6.35 8.85 24.65
N LEU A 312 7.51 8.50 24.10
CA LEU A 312 7.77 8.43 22.67
C LEU A 312 7.63 7.00 22.15
N VAL A 313 8.17 6.02 22.88
CA VAL A 313 8.29 4.63 22.41
C VAL A 313 7.51 3.61 23.25
N GLY A 314 6.76 4.06 24.25
CA GLY A 314 5.90 3.21 25.09
C GLY A 314 6.65 2.04 25.74
N GLU A 315 6.10 0.84 25.63
CA GLU A 315 6.68 -0.37 26.22
C GLU A 315 7.97 -0.84 25.54
N ALA A 316 8.28 -0.36 24.33
CA ALA A 316 9.53 -0.68 23.64
C ALA A 316 10.76 0.01 24.26
N VAL A 317 10.58 0.86 25.27
CA VAL A 317 11.64 1.70 25.85
C VAL A 317 12.89 0.94 26.32
N PHE A 318 12.74 -0.32 26.76
CA PHE A 318 13.85 -1.19 27.17
C PHE A 318 14.06 -2.40 26.25
N ALA A 319 13.45 -2.40 25.06
CA ALA A 319 13.57 -3.51 24.14
C ALA A 319 14.98 -3.61 23.55
N ALA A 320 15.41 -4.84 23.22
CA ALA A 320 16.74 -5.11 22.67
C ALA A 320 16.91 -4.57 21.24
N ASP A 321 15.82 -4.34 20.52
CA ASP A 321 15.80 -3.75 19.18
C ASP A 321 15.53 -2.23 19.21
N THR A 322 15.56 -1.63 20.40
CA THR A 322 15.45 -0.18 20.57
C THR A 322 16.82 0.45 20.81
N TRP A 323 17.16 1.50 20.06
CA TRP A 323 18.46 2.16 20.13
C TRP A 323 18.31 3.66 20.37
N TYR A 324 19.11 4.17 21.31
CA TYR A 324 19.18 5.58 21.67
C TYR A 324 20.51 6.15 21.20
N VAL A 325 20.47 7.06 20.23
CA VAL A 325 21.63 7.72 19.63
C VAL A 325 21.71 9.14 20.19
N ARG A 326 22.82 9.46 20.85
CA ARG A 326 22.98 10.76 21.51
C ARG A 326 23.34 11.85 20.49
N PRO A 327 22.99 13.13 20.75
CA PRO A 327 23.37 14.25 19.87
C PRO A 327 24.88 14.38 19.64
N THR A 328 25.68 14.05 20.66
CA THR A 328 27.14 14.11 20.64
C THR A 328 27.78 12.89 19.97
N GLY A 329 26.97 11.97 19.42
CA GLY A 329 27.42 10.69 18.89
C GLY A 329 27.39 9.56 19.93
N GLY A 330 27.57 8.33 19.43
CA GLY A 330 27.43 7.10 20.20
C GLY A 330 25.98 6.67 20.40
N CYS A 331 25.78 5.39 20.69
CA CYS A 331 24.45 4.81 20.90
C CYS A 331 24.43 3.83 22.06
N VAL A 332 23.25 3.63 22.64
CA VAL A 332 23.00 2.63 23.68
C VAL A 332 21.72 1.86 23.36
N GLN A 333 21.77 0.55 23.61
CA GLN A 333 20.65 -0.35 23.41
C GLN A 333 19.66 -0.24 24.57
N GLY A 334 18.36 -0.28 24.30
CA GLY A 334 17.31 -0.13 25.29
C GLY A 334 17.42 -1.15 26.42
N SER A 335 17.72 -2.41 26.10
CA SER A 335 17.92 -3.48 27.10
C SER A 335 19.11 -3.26 28.05
N LYS A 336 19.98 -2.28 27.77
CA LYS A 336 21.11 -1.90 28.63
C LYS A 336 20.84 -0.66 29.47
N LEU A 337 19.65 -0.07 29.34
CA LEU A 337 19.23 1.09 30.13
C LEU A 337 18.48 0.65 31.39
N ASN A 338 18.48 1.53 32.39
CA ASN A 338 17.61 1.44 33.56
C ASN A 338 16.83 2.76 33.69
N ALA A 339 15.88 2.82 34.63
CA ALA A 339 15.03 4.00 34.80
C ALA A 339 15.83 5.30 35.00
N LYS A 340 16.93 5.25 35.76
CA LYS A 340 17.80 6.41 36.03
C LYS A 340 18.53 6.88 34.77
N THR A 341 19.14 5.96 34.03
CA THR A 341 19.89 6.31 32.81
C THR A 341 18.96 6.73 31.67
N LEU A 342 17.74 6.19 31.63
CA LEU A 342 16.70 6.59 30.68
C LEU A 342 16.20 8.01 30.93
N ALA A 343 15.88 8.35 32.19
CA ALA A 343 15.41 9.68 32.55
C ALA A 343 16.47 10.77 32.35
N ALA A 344 17.76 10.41 32.39
CA ALA A 344 18.89 11.30 32.16
C ALA A 344 19.26 11.47 30.66
N MET A 345 18.47 10.95 29.71
CA MET A 345 18.79 11.11 28.29
C MET A 345 18.74 12.58 27.84
N PRO A 346 19.76 13.08 27.12
CA PRO A 346 19.79 14.48 26.71
C PRO A 346 18.73 14.76 25.63
N PRO A 347 18.14 15.97 25.63
CA PRO A 347 17.32 16.44 24.52
C PRO A 347 18.07 16.33 23.19
N GLY A 348 17.36 16.00 22.11
CA GLY A 348 17.93 15.70 20.81
C GLY A 348 18.34 14.24 20.62
N THR A 349 18.19 13.38 21.64
CA THR A 349 18.44 11.93 21.51
C THR A 349 17.50 11.34 20.46
N GLN A 350 18.07 10.68 19.47
CA GLN A 350 17.34 9.96 18.42
C GLN A 350 17.05 8.53 18.89
N ILE A 351 15.82 8.07 18.75
CA ILE A 351 15.34 6.76 19.22
C ILE A 351 14.86 5.96 18.03
N LEU A 352 15.48 4.80 17.80
CA LEU A 352 15.13 3.85 16.76
C LEU A 352 14.46 2.63 17.37
N VAL A 353 13.24 2.30 16.96
CA VAL A 353 12.51 1.12 17.46
C VAL A 353 12.41 0.05 16.38
N GLY A 354 12.78 -1.18 16.73
CA GLY A 354 12.74 -2.33 15.82
C GLY A 354 13.95 -2.44 14.90
N TYR A 355 15.09 -1.87 15.27
CA TYR A 355 16.30 -1.86 14.44
C TYR A 355 17.36 -2.83 14.96
N ALA A 356 17.92 -3.60 14.02
CA ALA A 356 19.21 -4.25 14.21
C ALA A 356 20.34 -3.23 14.06
N ARG A 357 21.47 -3.47 14.72
CA ARG A 357 22.69 -2.68 14.57
C ARG A 357 23.82 -3.56 14.06
N GLY A 358 24.34 -3.23 12.88
CA GLY A 358 25.48 -3.88 12.24
C GLY A 358 26.69 -2.95 12.12
N GLY A 359 27.86 -3.55 11.85
CA GLY A 359 29.13 -2.85 11.68
C GLY A 359 30.17 -3.19 12.77
N PRO A 360 31.22 -2.37 12.93
CA PRO A 360 31.48 -1.14 12.16
C PRO A 360 31.83 -1.41 10.69
N VAL A 361 31.59 -0.43 9.83
CA VAL A 361 32.14 -0.37 8.47
C VAL A 361 33.65 -0.24 8.55
N THR A 362 34.37 -0.98 7.72
CA THR A 362 35.83 -0.90 7.58
C THR A 362 36.22 -0.91 6.11
N SER A 363 37.50 -0.66 5.81
CA SER A 363 38.03 -0.79 4.45
C SER A 363 37.84 -2.17 3.82
N ARG A 364 37.61 -3.21 4.65
CA ARG A 364 37.38 -4.60 4.21
C ARG A 364 35.95 -5.09 4.44
N ARG A 365 35.11 -4.30 5.12
CA ARG A 365 33.73 -4.66 5.46
C ARG A 365 32.80 -3.50 5.14
N LEU A 366 32.22 -3.55 3.94
CA LEU A 366 31.31 -2.55 3.41
C LEU A 366 29.90 -2.69 4.00
N PRO A 367 29.06 -1.65 3.90
CA PRO A 367 27.66 -1.72 4.33
C PRO A 367 26.87 -2.87 3.67
N SER A 368 27.12 -3.15 2.39
CA SER A 368 26.54 -4.27 1.63
C SER A 368 26.96 -5.65 2.15
N GLN A 369 28.02 -5.74 2.95
CA GLN A 369 28.43 -6.98 3.62
C GLN A 369 27.91 -7.05 5.06
N ILE A 370 27.45 -5.93 5.62
CA ILE A 370 26.85 -5.85 6.95
C ILE A 370 25.35 -6.13 6.87
N CYS A 371 24.67 -5.55 5.88
CA CYS A 371 23.23 -5.69 5.66
C CYS A 371 22.95 -5.84 4.15
N PRO A 372 23.14 -7.05 3.58
CA PRO A 372 23.23 -7.27 2.14
C PRO A 372 22.04 -6.81 1.31
N THR A 373 20.84 -6.87 1.89
CA THR A 373 19.59 -6.55 1.20
C THR A 373 19.06 -5.15 1.49
N GLN A 374 19.63 -4.44 2.46
CA GLN A 374 19.06 -3.18 2.96
C GLN A 374 20.07 -2.04 3.12
N TRP A 375 21.34 -2.24 2.80
CA TRP A 375 22.38 -1.24 3.05
C TRP A 375 22.07 0.14 2.40
N ASP A 376 21.46 0.19 1.23
CA ASP A 376 21.04 1.43 0.55
C ASP A 376 19.54 1.74 0.70
N ALA A 377 18.81 0.98 1.54
CA ALA A 377 17.39 1.19 1.73
C ALA A 377 17.11 2.57 2.37
N PRO A 378 16.04 3.29 1.97
CA PRO A 378 15.69 4.60 2.56
C PRO A 378 15.44 4.58 4.08
N ASP A 379 15.16 3.40 4.63
CA ASP A 379 14.95 3.16 6.06
C ASP A 379 16.20 2.61 6.78
N THR A 380 17.38 2.69 6.15
CA THR A 380 18.66 2.31 6.75
C THR A 380 19.42 3.55 7.20
N PHE A 381 19.91 3.53 8.43
CA PHE A 381 20.56 4.67 9.06
C PHE A 381 22.01 4.36 9.41
N TYR A 382 22.85 5.38 9.35
CA TYR A 382 24.29 5.28 9.54
C TYR A 382 24.71 6.25 10.64
N LEU A 383 25.34 5.72 11.68
CA LEU A 383 25.95 6.50 12.75
C LEU A 383 27.43 6.67 12.43
N ILE A 384 27.75 7.80 11.81
CA ILE A 384 29.12 8.15 11.42
C ILE A 384 29.87 8.68 12.65
N PRO A 385 31.13 8.27 12.90
CA PRO A 385 31.92 8.79 14.02
C PRO A 385 32.00 10.32 14.03
N GLY A 386 31.74 10.92 15.19
CA GLY A 386 31.73 12.38 15.37
C GLY A 386 30.53 13.10 14.72
N LYS A 387 29.56 12.37 14.17
CA LYS A 387 28.32 12.93 13.59
C LYS A 387 27.09 12.29 14.22
N THR A 388 25.94 12.90 13.94
CA THR A 388 24.63 12.35 14.26
C THR A 388 24.24 11.24 13.29
N LEU A 389 23.15 10.54 13.61
CA LEU A 389 22.58 9.55 12.72
C LEU A 389 22.11 10.17 11.41
N GLN A 390 22.43 9.54 10.29
CA GLN A 390 22.06 9.99 8.94
C GLN A 390 21.39 8.84 8.16
N PRO A 391 20.29 9.09 7.42
CA PRO A 391 19.71 8.07 6.55
C PRO A 391 20.63 7.81 5.35
N SER A 392 20.54 6.61 4.78
CA SER A 392 21.32 6.19 3.61
C SER A 392 21.27 7.20 2.46
N GLY A 393 20.10 7.80 2.20
CA GLY A 393 19.92 8.78 1.12
C GLY A 393 20.71 10.09 1.27
N ASP A 394 21.25 10.37 2.47
CA ASP A 394 22.03 11.59 2.75
C ASP A 394 23.54 11.32 2.77
N ILE A 395 23.97 10.10 2.46
CA ILE A 395 25.38 9.68 2.50
C ILE A 395 25.80 9.20 1.11
N ASP A 396 27.01 9.59 0.70
CA ASP A 396 27.66 8.95 -0.44
C ASP A 396 28.05 7.51 -0.05
N MET A 397 27.21 6.55 -0.47
CA MET A 397 27.40 5.13 -0.18
C MET A 397 28.72 4.55 -0.70
N ARG A 398 29.38 5.22 -1.67
CA ARG A 398 30.69 4.80 -2.17
C ARG A 398 31.82 5.20 -1.22
N ARG A 399 31.54 6.06 -0.23
CA ARG A 399 32.52 6.69 0.66
C ARG A 399 32.03 6.71 2.12
N VAL A 400 31.42 5.63 2.58
CA VAL A 400 31.01 5.51 3.99
C VAL A 400 32.25 5.45 4.89
N PRO A 401 32.41 6.37 5.86
CA PRO A 401 33.61 6.41 6.69
C PRO A 401 33.80 5.15 7.54
N PRO A 402 35.05 4.65 7.71
CA PRO A 402 35.34 3.58 8.65
C PRO A 402 34.89 3.94 10.08
N GLY A 403 34.45 2.93 10.84
CA GLY A 403 33.89 3.12 12.18
C GLY A 403 32.39 3.43 12.19
N THR A 404 31.75 3.59 11.02
CA THR A 404 30.31 3.83 10.92
C THR A 404 29.51 2.58 11.31
N PHE A 405 28.51 2.73 12.19
CA PHE A 405 27.54 1.66 12.47
C PHE A 405 26.30 1.83 11.61
N VAL A 406 25.70 0.72 11.19
CA VAL A 406 24.52 0.67 10.32
C VAL A 406 23.33 0.15 11.11
N PHE A 407 22.19 0.82 11.01
CA PHE A 407 20.93 0.44 11.63
C PHE A 407 19.93 0.12 10.54
N TYR A 408 19.38 -1.10 10.57
CA TYR A 408 18.47 -1.62 9.54
C TYR A 408 17.41 -2.49 10.20
N ARG A 409 16.28 -2.69 9.52
CA ARG A 409 15.22 -3.62 9.97
C ARG A 409 15.47 -5.00 9.38
N ASN A 410 15.07 -6.08 10.03
CA ASN A 410 15.20 -7.42 9.42
C ASN A 410 14.01 -7.72 8.51
#